data_AF-A0A2K0WB43-F1
#
_entry.id   AF-A0A2K0WB43-F1
#
_cell.length_a   1.000
_cell.length_b   1.000
_cell.length_c   1.000
_cell.angle_alpha   90.00
_cell.angle_beta   90.00
_cell.angle_gamma   90.00
#
_symmetry.space_group_name_H-M   'P 1'
#
loop_
_entity.id
_entity.type
_entity.pdbx_description
1 polymer ?
#
loop_
_entity_poly.entity_id
_entity_poly.type
_entity_poly.pdbx_seq_one_letter_code
_entity_poly.pdbx_strand_id
1 'polypeptide(L)'
;MSDIDKVNEMIQDARRALDQMPRAHHDRAACLEELGVALGDRFSIARDAGDLEEAIRVSREAVNMTPVDSPDRAGRLSNYGIRLAERHSMTEEIGDIQDAIHIMRQVLDVTPDDDPDLAMYLNNLGTALADQYAQTSSMADLEELSKSRSKRSLQL
;
A
#
# COMPACT_ATOMS: atom_id res chain seq x y z
N MET A 1 14.80 -3.19 -24.99
CA MET A 1 14.09 -2.31 -24.05
C MET A 1 14.36 -2.85 -22.65
N SER A 2 14.90 -2.03 -21.75
CA SER A 2 15.15 -2.46 -20.36
C SER A 2 13.83 -2.57 -19.59
N ASP A 3 13.84 -3.19 -18.41
CA ASP A 3 12.60 -3.32 -17.61
C ASP A 3 12.08 -1.96 -17.12
N ILE A 4 12.98 -1.02 -16.82
CA ILE A 4 12.60 0.36 -16.49
C ILE A 4 12.00 1.11 -17.69
N ASP A 5 12.44 0.83 -18.93
CA ASP A 5 11.86 1.45 -20.13
C ASP A 5 10.43 0.95 -20.37
N LYS A 6 10.17 -0.35 -20.17
CA LYS A 6 8.82 -0.92 -20.28
C LYS A 6 7.87 -0.30 -19.26
N VAL A 7 8.31 -0.18 -18.01
CA VAL A 7 7.51 0.44 -16.94
C VAL A 7 7.21 1.91 -17.27
N ASN A 8 8.20 2.64 -17.81
CA ASN A 8 7.97 4.01 -18.24
C ASN A 8 6.95 4.14 -19.38
N GLU A 9 6.96 3.21 -20.34
CA GLU A 9 5.96 3.14 -21.41
C GLU A 9 4.56 2.87 -20.85
N MET A 10 4.42 1.89 -19.94
CA MET A 10 3.15 1.58 -19.26
C MET A 10 2.57 2.79 -18.53
N ILE A 11 3.41 3.54 -17.80
CA ILE A 11 2.99 4.76 -17.10
C ILE A 11 2.51 5.82 -18.09
N GLN A 12 3.21 6.01 -19.20
CA GLN A 12 2.84 7.00 -20.22
C GLN A 12 1.52 6.66 -20.90
N ASP A 13 1.32 5.39 -21.25
CA ASP A 13 0.12 4.94 -21.93
C ASP A 13 -1.10 4.98 -21.00
N ALA A 14 -0.96 4.55 -19.74
CA ALA A 14 -2.03 4.65 -18.75
C ALA A 14 -2.43 6.11 -18.49
N ARG A 15 -1.46 7.03 -18.38
CA ARG A 15 -1.74 8.48 -18.26
C ARG A 15 -2.47 9.02 -19.48
N ARG A 16 -2.02 8.66 -20.69
CA ARG A 16 -2.67 9.09 -21.94
C ARG A 16 -4.12 8.58 -22.02
N ALA A 17 -4.38 7.36 -21.58
CA ALA A 17 -5.73 6.82 -21.50
C ALA A 17 -6.60 7.62 -20.50
N LEU A 18 -6.07 7.90 -19.30
CA LEU A 18 -6.78 8.67 -18.27
C LEU A 18 -7.08 10.12 -18.67
N ASP A 19 -6.23 10.75 -19.49
CA ASP A 19 -6.46 12.10 -20.01
C ASP A 19 -7.60 12.15 -21.03
N GLN A 20 -7.83 11.05 -21.76
CA GLN A 20 -8.89 10.94 -22.76
C GLN A 20 -10.22 10.46 -22.17
N MET A 21 -10.18 9.78 -21.03
CA MET A 21 -11.36 9.23 -20.37
C MET A 21 -12.03 10.27 -19.46
N PRO A 22 -13.34 10.54 -19.62
CA PRO A 22 -14.11 11.30 -18.63
C PRO A 22 -14.01 10.68 -17.23
N ARG A 23 -14.08 11.50 -16.18
CA ARG A 23 -14.01 10.99 -14.78
C ARG A 23 -15.07 9.96 -14.43
N ALA A 24 -16.24 10.01 -15.09
CA ALA A 24 -17.34 9.07 -14.86
C ALA A 24 -17.25 7.79 -15.74
N HIS A 25 -16.15 7.59 -16.48
CA HIS A 25 -16.00 6.44 -17.35
C HIS A 25 -15.80 5.15 -16.53
N HIS A 26 -16.55 4.10 -16.87
CA HIS A 26 -16.53 2.82 -16.14
C HIS A 26 -15.13 2.16 -16.11
N ASP A 27 -14.39 2.19 -17.22
CA ASP A 27 -13.03 1.60 -17.28
C ASP A 27 -11.95 2.45 -16.61
N ARG A 28 -12.27 3.65 -16.12
CA ARG A 28 -11.26 4.54 -15.52
C ARG A 28 -10.60 3.91 -14.30
N ALA A 29 -11.33 3.11 -13.53
CA ALA A 29 -10.79 2.42 -12.36
C ALA A 29 -9.71 1.40 -12.74
N ALA A 30 -9.88 0.68 -13.85
CA ALA A 30 -8.87 -0.26 -14.36
C ALA A 30 -7.60 0.48 -14.83
N CYS A 31 -7.74 1.57 -15.59
CA CYS A 31 -6.56 2.37 -15.98
C CYS A 31 -5.82 3.01 -14.79
N LEU A 32 -6.55 3.42 -13.74
CA LEU A 32 -5.94 3.92 -12.50
C LEU A 32 -5.18 2.81 -11.76
N GLU A 33 -5.73 1.60 -11.73
CA GLU A 33 -5.07 0.43 -11.17
C GLU A 33 -3.79 0.08 -11.93
N GLU A 34 -3.84 0.01 -13.27
CA GLU A 34 -2.66 -0.23 -14.11
C GLU A 34 -1.57 0.82 -13.87
N LEU A 35 -1.95 2.10 -13.78
CA LEU A 35 -1.02 3.18 -13.45
C LEU A 35 -0.42 2.99 -12.05
N GLY A 36 -1.22 2.62 -11.05
CA GLY A 36 -0.77 2.38 -9.68
C GLY A 36 0.17 1.18 -9.55
N VAL A 37 -0.04 0.13 -10.33
CA VAL A 37 0.88 -1.01 -10.43
C VAL A 37 2.21 -0.56 -11.03
N ALA A 38 2.18 0.07 -12.21
CA ALA A 38 3.39 0.47 -12.91
C ALA A 38 4.23 1.51 -12.13
N LEU A 39 3.60 2.44 -11.42
CA LEU A 39 4.31 3.38 -10.56
C LEU A 39 4.99 2.70 -9.38
N GLY A 40 4.34 1.72 -8.76
CA GLY A 40 4.97 0.95 -7.67
C GLY A 40 6.08 0.01 -8.14
N ASP A 41 5.97 -0.53 -9.35
CA ASP A 41 7.07 -1.26 -10.00
C ASP A 41 8.25 -0.33 -10.26
N ARG A 42 7.98 0.89 -10.75
CA ARG A 42 9.02 1.91 -10.93
C ARG A 42 9.66 2.31 -9.62
N PHE A 43 8.86 2.49 -8.57
CA PHE A 43 9.35 2.75 -7.22
C PHE A 43 10.26 1.61 -6.73
N SER A 44 9.91 0.36 -6.97
CA SER A 44 10.73 -0.78 -6.57
C SER A 44 12.11 -0.78 -7.24
N ILE A 45 12.20 -0.27 -8.48
CA ILE A 45 13.44 -0.16 -9.25
C ILE A 45 14.24 1.10 -8.88
N ALA A 46 13.59 2.26 -8.86
CA ALA A 46 14.23 3.57 -8.80
C ALA A 46 14.24 4.19 -7.39
N ARG A 47 13.41 3.67 -6.47
CA ARG A 47 13.22 4.16 -5.10
C ARG A 47 12.78 5.63 -5.01
N ASP A 48 12.05 6.10 -6.02
CA ASP A 48 11.49 7.46 -6.07
C ASP A 48 10.23 7.55 -5.19
N ALA A 49 10.26 8.38 -4.16
CA ALA A 49 9.12 8.57 -3.25
C ALA A 49 7.90 9.19 -3.96
N GLY A 50 8.10 10.02 -4.98
CA GLY A 50 7.02 10.63 -5.75
C GLY A 50 6.20 9.60 -6.53
N ASP A 51 6.84 8.54 -7.01
CA ASP A 51 6.16 7.41 -7.65
C ASP A 51 5.27 6.66 -6.67
N LEU A 52 5.79 6.40 -5.46
CA LEU A 52 5.01 5.75 -4.42
C LEU A 52 3.81 6.61 -3.97
N GLU A 53 4.02 7.92 -3.77
CA GLU A 53 2.94 8.84 -3.41
C GLU A 53 1.85 8.91 -4.49
N GLU A 54 2.25 8.92 -5.77
CA GLU A 54 1.30 8.85 -6.88
C GLU A 54 0.58 7.51 -6.92
N ALA A 55 1.30 6.38 -6.75
CA ALA A 55 0.72 5.04 -6.70
C ALA A 55 -0.36 4.93 -5.61
N ILE A 56 -0.09 5.43 -4.40
CA ILE A 56 -1.04 5.48 -3.29
C ILE A 56 -2.30 6.28 -3.69
N ARG A 57 -2.10 7.45 -4.31
CA ARG A 57 -3.20 8.32 -4.72
C ARG A 57 -4.10 7.66 -5.77
N VAL A 58 -3.52 7.08 -6.81
CA VAL A 58 -4.29 6.47 -7.92
C VAL A 58 -4.93 5.15 -7.51
N SER A 59 -4.28 4.33 -6.68
CA SER A 59 -4.89 3.10 -6.12
C SER A 59 -6.08 3.44 -5.23
N ARG A 60 -6.00 4.50 -4.41
CA ARG A 60 -7.13 4.99 -3.62
C ARG A 60 -8.28 5.48 -4.51
N GLU A 61 -7.98 6.20 -5.59
CA GLU A 61 -8.99 6.65 -6.56
C GLU A 61 -9.68 5.45 -7.22
N ALA A 62 -8.92 4.43 -7.65
CA ALA A 62 -9.46 3.20 -8.22
C ALA A 62 -10.43 2.50 -7.24
N VAL A 63 -10.06 2.34 -5.97
CA VAL A 63 -10.93 1.77 -4.93
C VAL A 63 -12.23 2.57 -4.77
N ASN A 64 -12.15 3.90 -4.74
CA ASN A 64 -13.32 4.78 -4.59
C ASN A 64 -14.27 4.72 -5.79
N MET A 65 -13.74 4.47 -6.99
CA MET A 65 -14.53 4.32 -8.21
C MET A 65 -15.14 2.92 -8.36
N THR A 66 -14.66 1.95 -7.59
CA THR A 66 -15.08 0.54 -7.70
C THR A 66 -16.29 0.29 -6.79
N PRO A 67 -17.44 -0.17 -7.34
CA PRO A 67 -18.58 -0.57 -6.54
C PRO A 67 -18.21 -1.59 -5.44
N VAL A 68 -18.94 -1.56 -4.33
CA VAL A 68 -18.65 -2.42 -3.16
C VAL A 68 -18.81 -3.91 -3.49
N ASP A 69 -19.71 -4.24 -4.43
CA ASP A 69 -20.05 -5.57 -4.90
C ASP A 69 -19.26 -6.00 -6.16
N SER A 70 -18.29 -5.20 -6.60
CA SER A 70 -17.47 -5.53 -7.77
C SER A 70 -16.45 -6.63 -7.45
N PRO A 71 -16.26 -7.62 -8.34
CA PRO A 71 -15.24 -8.65 -8.15
C PRO A 71 -13.82 -8.09 -8.13
N ASP A 72 -13.57 -6.96 -8.79
CA ASP A 72 -12.25 -6.32 -8.83
C ASP A 72 -11.89 -5.60 -7.52
N ARG A 73 -12.85 -5.45 -6.61
CA ARG A 73 -12.67 -4.63 -5.39
C ARG A 73 -11.58 -5.17 -4.49
N ALA A 74 -11.52 -6.49 -4.30
CA ALA A 74 -10.52 -7.14 -3.46
C ALA A 74 -9.09 -6.84 -3.96
N GLY A 75 -8.86 -7.02 -5.26
CA GLY A 75 -7.57 -6.74 -5.90
C GLY A 75 -7.15 -5.28 -5.76
N ARG A 76 -8.05 -4.33 -6.03
CA ARG A 76 -7.78 -2.89 -5.90
C ARG A 76 -7.50 -2.45 -4.47
N LEU A 77 -8.26 -2.99 -3.50
CA LEU A 77 -7.98 -2.77 -2.08
C LEU A 77 -6.61 -3.33 -1.68
N SER A 78 -6.29 -4.53 -2.14
CA SER A 78 -4.99 -5.18 -1.86
C SER A 78 -3.83 -4.34 -2.38
N ASN A 79 -3.92 -3.87 -3.63
CA ASN A 79 -2.93 -2.97 -4.22
C ASN A 79 -2.78 -1.68 -3.40
N TYR A 80 -3.88 -1.07 -2.96
CA TYR A 80 -3.82 0.12 -2.12
C TYR A 80 -3.14 -0.15 -0.76
N GLY A 81 -3.49 -1.24 -0.09
CA GLY A 81 -2.88 -1.61 1.19
C GLY A 81 -1.39 -1.93 1.06
N ILE A 82 -0.95 -2.57 -0.03
CA ILE A 82 0.47 -2.82 -0.31
C ILE A 82 1.23 -1.48 -0.43
N ARG A 83 0.70 -0.49 -1.16
CA ARG A 83 1.38 0.81 -1.30
C ARG A 83 1.52 1.55 0.04
N LEU A 84 0.55 1.39 0.95
CA LEU A 84 0.66 1.94 2.31
C LEU A 84 1.75 1.23 3.12
N ALA A 85 1.84 -0.09 3.04
CA ALA A 85 2.91 -0.87 3.69
C ALA A 85 4.30 -0.54 3.12
N GLU A 86 4.41 -0.29 1.81
CA GLU A 86 5.63 0.18 1.16
C GLU A 86 6.04 1.56 1.69
N ARG A 87 5.09 2.47 1.91
CA ARG A 87 5.38 3.79 2.49
C ARG A 87 5.81 3.68 3.94
N HIS A 88 5.15 2.86 4.74
CA HIS A 88 5.60 2.53 6.09
C HIS A 88 7.04 2.02 6.11
N SER A 89 7.40 1.13 5.18
CA SER A 89 8.77 0.61 5.09
C SER A 89 9.81 1.69 4.75
N MET A 90 9.40 2.83 4.18
CA MET A 90 10.28 3.96 3.92
C MET A 90 10.33 4.98 5.06
N THR A 91 9.19 5.25 5.68
CA THR A 91 9.02 6.36 6.63
C THR A 91 9.07 5.91 8.09
N GLU A 92 8.88 4.62 8.34
CA GLU A 92 8.63 4.02 9.65
C GLU A 92 7.41 4.65 10.35
N GLU A 93 6.47 5.27 9.61
CA GLU A 93 5.29 5.90 10.21
C GLU A 93 4.24 4.85 10.61
N ILE A 94 4.00 4.72 11.91
CA ILE A 94 3.03 3.75 12.47
C ILE A 94 1.61 3.90 11.88
N GLY A 95 1.23 5.10 11.45
CA GLY A 95 -0.07 5.37 10.83
C GLY A 95 -0.24 4.63 9.51
N ASP A 96 0.82 4.54 8.71
CA ASP A 96 0.78 3.89 7.40
C ASP A 96 0.55 2.37 7.52
N ILE A 97 1.22 1.72 8.47
CA ILE A 97 1.01 0.28 8.69
C ILE A 97 -0.36 -0.01 9.30
N GLN A 98 -0.88 0.90 10.13
CA GLN A 98 -2.25 0.80 10.66
C GLN A 98 -3.30 0.90 9.56
N ASP A 99 -3.13 1.86 8.64
CA ASP A 99 -4.01 2.01 7.49
C ASP A 99 -3.90 0.82 6.54
N ALA A 100 -2.69 0.31 6.29
CA ALA A 100 -2.46 -0.90 5.48
C ALA A 100 -3.20 -2.11 6.08
N ILE A 101 -3.08 -2.35 7.39
CA ILE A 101 -3.80 -3.42 8.10
C ILE A 101 -5.32 -3.23 7.99
N HIS A 102 -5.80 -2.00 8.14
CA HIS A 102 -7.23 -1.71 8.00
C HIS A 102 -7.75 -2.08 6.60
N ILE A 103 -7.02 -1.69 5.56
CA ILE A 103 -7.37 -2.02 4.17
C ILE A 103 -7.28 -3.52 3.92
N MET A 104 -6.24 -4.21 4.40
CA MET A 104 -6.09 -5.66 4.25
C MET A 104 -7.21 -6.45 4.94
N ARG A 105 -7.76 -5.95 6.04
CA ARG A 105 -8.98 -6.54 6.64
C ARG A 105 -10.20 -6.36 5.75
N GLN A 106 -10.37 -5.20 5.13
CA GLN A 106 -11.45 -4.98 4.16
C GLN A 106 -11.33 -5.90 2.94
N VAL A 107 -10.12 -6.25 2.51
CA VAL A 107 -9.91 -7.26 1.47
C VAL A 107 -10.54 -8.59 1.89
N LEU A 108 -10.21 -9.08 3.09
CA LEU A 108 -10.76 -10.33 3.61
C LEU A 108 -12.28 -10.28 3.81
N ASP A 109 -12.85 -9.13 4.14
CA ASP A 109 -14.31 -8.97 4.29
C ASP A 109 -15.06 -9.12 2.96
N VAL A 110 -14.41 -8.87 1.82
CA VAL A 110 -15.02 -8.95 0.47
C VAL A 110 -14.56 -10.16 -0.35
N THR A 111 -13.53 -10.88 0.10
CA THR A 111 -13.00 -12.06 -0.58
C THR A 111 -13.72 -13.34 -0.12
N PRO A 112 -14.32 -14.12 -1.04
CA PRO A 112 -14.89 -15.43 -0.73
C PRO A 112 -13.86 -16.45 -0.20
N ASP A 113 -14.31 -17.40 0.59
CA ASP A 113 -13.44 -18.46 1.16
C ASP A 113 -12.80 -19.37 0.08
N ASP A 114 -13.40 -19.47 -1.10
CA ASP A 114 -12.93 -20.27 -2.24
C ASP A 114 -12.12 -19.48 -3.26
N ASP A 115 -11.84 -18.20 -2.97
CA ASP A 115 -11.03 -17.35 -3.83
C ASP A 115 -9.56 -17.86 -3.89
N PRO A 116 -9.01 -18.03 -5.10
CA PRO A 116 -7.64 -18.53 -5.27
C PRO A 116 -6.56 -17.61 -4.65
N ASP A 117 -6.84 -16.31 -4.52
CA ASP A 117 -5.92 -15.30 -4.01
C ASP A 117 -6.06 -15.08 -2.50
N LEU A 118 -7.02 -15.72 -1.82
CA LEU A 118 -7.23 -15.57 -0.38
C LEU A 118 -5.97 -15.83 0.44
N ALA A 119 -5.19 -16.86 0.07
CA ALA A 119 -3.93 -17.18 0.74
C ALA A 119 -2.90 -16.04 0.63
N MET A 120 -2.84 -15.36 -0.52
CA MET A 120 -1.98 -14.21 -0.72
C MET A 120 -2.43 -13.04 0.16
N TYR A 121 -3.74 -12.76 0.23
CA TYR A 121 -4.26 -11.68 1.08
C TYR A 121 -4.01 -11.92 2.57
N LEU A 122 -4.20 -13.15 3.05
CA LEU A 122 -3.86 -13.54 4.42
C LEU A 122 -2.37 -13.38 4.72
N ASN A 123 -1.50 -13.74 3.77
CA ASN A 123 -0.07 -13.53 3.90
C ASN A 123 0.27 -12.04 4.04
N ASN A 124 -0.30 -11.18 3.18
CA ASN A 124 -0.06 -9.74 3.23
C ASN A 124 -0.51 -9.12 4.56
N LEU A 125 -1.69 -9.52 5.06
CA LEU A 125 -2.15 -9.10 6.39
C LEU A 125 -1.22 -9.60 7.50
N GLY A 126 -0.76 -10.85 7.43
CA GLY A 126 0.17 -11.44 8.38
C GLY A 126 1.49 -10.69 8.46
N THR A 127 2.08 -10.34 7.31
CA THR A 127 3.29 -9.51 7.23
C THR A 127 3.07 -8.14 7.87
N ALA A 128 1.98 -7.44 7.51
CA ALA A 128 1.71 -6.11 8.06
C ALA A 128 1.50 -6.13 9.59
N LEU A 129 0.84 -7.16 10.12
CA LEU A 129 0.67 -7.36 11.57
C LEU A 129 2.00 -7.65 12.27
N ALA A 130 2.88 -8.45 11.65
CA ALA A 130 4.20 -8.74 12.20
C ALA A 130 5.06 -7.46 12.28
N ASP A 131 5.04 -6.64 11.23
CA ASP A 131 5.79 -5.38 11.18
C ASP A 131 5.30 -4.39 12.24
N GLN A 132 3.98 -4.24 12.39
CA GLN A 132 3.40 -3.42 13.46
C GLN A 132 3.82 -3.89 14.87
N TYR A 133 3.80 -5.21 15.10
CA TYR A 133 4.18 -5.77 16.39
C TYR A 133 5.66 -5.52 16.71
N ALA A 134 6.55 -5.72 15.73
CA ALA A 134 7.98 -5.47 15.88
C ALA A 134 8.27 -4.01 16.23
N GLN A 135 7.62 -3.07 15.53
CA GLN A 135 7.80 -1.64 15.77
C GLN A 135 7.29 -1.22 17.14
N THR A 136 6.08 -1.65 17.52
CA THR A 136 5.48 -1.30 18.82
C THR A 136 6.33 -1.82 19.98
N SER A 137 6.87 -3.04 19.86
CA SER A 137 7.77 -3.63 20.86
C SER A 137 9.07 -2.82 20.99
N SER A 138 9.69 -2.46 19.87
CA SER A 138 10.90 -1.62 19.84
C SER A 138 10.68 -0.26 20.51
N MET A 139 9.54 0.39 20.24
CA MET A 139 9.20 1.66 20.89
C MET A 139 9.05 1.51 22.40
N ALA A 140 8.39 0.45 22.88
CA ALA A 140 8.25 0.18 24.30
C ALA A 140 9.61 -0.03 24.99
N ASP A 141 10.52 -0.78 24.35
CA ASP A 141 11.87 -1.02 24.86
C ASP A 141 12.68 0.28 24.97
N LEU A 142 12.61 1.15 23.95
CA LEU A 142 13.28 2.45 23.95
C LEU A 142 12.74 3.38 25.05
N GLU A 143 11.42 3.38 25.25
CA GLU A 143 10.80 4.13 26.33
C GLU A 143 11.26 3.64 27.71
N GLU A 144 11.33 2.34 27.93
CA GLU A 144 11.79 1.76 29.19
C GLU A 144 13.26 2.14 29.47
N LEU A 145 14.12 2.04 28.46
CA LEU A 145 15.52 2.45 28.55
C LEU A 145 15.66 3.94 28.91
N SER A 146 14.86 4.82 28.30
CA SER A 146 14.89 6.26 28.57
C SER A 146 14.47 6.59 30.01
N LYS A 147 13.42 5.90 30.53
CA LYS A 147 12.93 6.02 31.90
C LYS A 147 13.99 5.51 32.89
N SER A 148 14.65 4.40 32.57
CA SER A 148 15.73 3.82 33.39
C SER A 148 16.95 4.73 33.48
N ARG A 149 17.42 5.30 32.36
CA ARG A 149 18.53 6.27 32.34
C ARG A 149 18.24 7.53 33.17
N SER A 150 17.03 8.09 33.03
CA SER A 150 16.61 9.29 33.74
C SER A 150 16.54 9.09 35.26
N LYS A 151 16.04 7.93 35.72
CA LYS A 151 16.05 7.56 37.15
C LYS A 151 17.47 7.44 37.69
N ARG A 152 18.38 6.83 36.93
CA ARG A 152 19.77 6.60 37.35
C ARG A 152 20.59 7.89 37.41
N SER A 153 20.33 8.87 36.54
CA SER A 153 20.97 10.19 36.58
C SER A 153 20.52 11.09 37.73
N LEU A 154 19.37 10.80 38.35
CA LEU A 154 18.85 11.53 39.52
C LEU A 154 19.32 10.94 40.86
N GLN A 155 20.02 9.80 40.82
CA GLN A 155 20.53 9.09 42.00
C GLN A 155 22.06 9.22 42.17
N LEU A 156 22.73 10.02 41.32
CA LEU A 156 24.15 10.39 41.39
C LEU A 156 24.27 11.88 41.67
#